data_AF-A0A3S4TVW4-F1
#
_entry.id   AF-A0A3S4TVW4-F1
#
_cell.length_a   1.000
_cell.length_b   1.000
_cell.length_c   1.000
_cell.angle_alpha   90.00
_cell.angle_beta   90.00
_cell.angle_gamma   90.00
#
_symmetry.space_group_name_H-M   'P 1'
#
loop_
_entity.id
_entity.type
_entity.pdbx_description
1 polymer ?
#
loop_
_entity_poly.entity_id
_entity_poly.type
_entity_poly.pdbx_seq_one_letter_code
_entity_poly.pdbx_strand_id
1 'polypeptide(L)' 'MKMNLLKTLTPELSVVLQNDIPVLYLKHQIGTAKIALQGAQLLSWQPGGQSKTYYG' A
#
# COMPACT_ATOMS: atom_id res chain seq x y z
N MET A 1 12.15 3.38 10.61
CA MET A 1 11.79 2.22 9.74
C MET A 1 12.64 2.30 8.49
N LYS A 2 13.28 1.19 8.09
CA LYS A 2 13.96 1.11 6.79
C LYS A 2 12.93 0.72 5.73
N MET A 3 12.88 1.49 4.66
CA MET A 3 12.03 1.24 3.50
C MET A 3 12.89 1.27 2.26
N ASN A 4 13.00 0.13 1.58
CA ASN A 4 13.75 0.03 0.33
C ASN A 4 12.79 -0.32 -0.80
N LEU A 5 12.70 0.54 -1.82
CA LEU A 5 11.99 0.20 -3.04
C LEU A 5 12.73 -0.95 -3.73
N LEU A 6 12.08 -2.10 -3.89
CA LEU A 6 12.65 -3.25 -4.56
C LEU A 6 12.39 -3.19 -6.07
N LYS A 7 11.14 -2.94 -6.45
CA LYS A 7 10.72 -2.94 -7.85
C LYS A 7 9.43 -2.16 -8.05
N THR A 8 9.33 -1.46 -9.16
CA THR A 8 8.07 -0.90 -9.66
C THR A 8 7.53 -1.83 -10.74
N LEU A 9 6.36 -2.42 -10.52
CA LEU A 9 5.70 -3.34 -11.46
C LEU A 9 4.90 -2.56 -12.49
N THR A 10 4.16 -1.55 -12.03
CA THR A 10 3.42 -0.57 -12.84
C THR A 10 3.52 0.80 -12.15
N PRO A 11 3.18 1.92 -12.80
CA PRO A 11 3.23 3.24 -12.17
C PRO A 11 2.43 3.35 -10.86
N GLU A 12 1.44 2.47 -10.68
CA GLU A 12 0.53 2.43 -9.54
C GLU A 12 0.87 1.33 -8.54
N LEU A 13 1.80 0.42 -8.87
CA LEU A 13 2.12 -0.75 -8.05
C LEU A 13 3.62 -0.92 -7.89
N SER A 14 4.07 -0.85 -6.64
CA SER A 14 5.47 -0.99 -6.26
C SER A 14 5.66 -1.99 -5.15
N VAL A 15 6.76 -2.72 -5.17
CA VAL A 15 7.19 -3.61 -4.08
C VAL A 15 8.22 -2.86 -3.25
N VAL A 16 7.95 -2.73 -1.95
CA VAL A 16 8.84 -2.07 -0.98
C VAL A 16 9.16 -3.07 0.12
N LEU A 17 10.44 -3.22 0.44
CA LEU A 17 10.90 -3.98 1.59
C LEU A 17 10.75 -3.11 2.84
N GLN A 18 9.87 -3.50 3.74
CA GLN A 18 9.63 -2.83 5.02
C GLN A 18 10.04 -3.78 6.16
N ASN A 19 11.12 -3.44 6.88
CA ASN A 19 11.66 -4.26 7.97
C ASN A 19 11.80 -5.75 7.56
N ASP A 20 12.40 -5.98 6.39
CA ASP A 20 12.63 -7.31 5.79
C ASP A 20 11.37 -8.05 5.29
N ILE A 21 10.19 -7.44 5.40
CA ILE A 21 8.95 -7.96 4.83
C ILE A 21 8.69 -7.26 3.49
N PRO A 22 8.59 -7.98 2.37
CA PRO A 22 8.22 -7.38 1.10
C PRO A 22 6.72 -7.07 1.09
N VAL A 23 6.40 -5.80 0.86
CA VAL A 23 5.05 -5.25 0.86
C VAL A 23 4.75 -4.63 -0.50
N LEU A 24 3.61 -4.99 -1.09
CA LEU A 24 3.03 -4.33 -2.24
C LEU A 24 2.36 -3.04 -1.80
N TYR A 25 2.79 -1.94 -2.41
CA TYR A 25 2.21 -0.62 -2.30
C TYR A 25 1.41 -0.36 -3.57
N LEU A 26 0.08 -0.31 -3.43
CA LEU A 26 -0.84 0.12 -4.47
C LEU A 26 -1.17 1.59 -4.24
N LYS A 27 -1.02 2.40 -5.27
CA LYS A 27 -1.45 3.80 -5.33
C LYS A 27 -2.22 4.00 -6.63
N HIS A 28 -3.54 3.86 -6.54
CA HIS A 28 -4.47 4.03 -7.66
C HIS A 28 -5.46 5.16 -7.35
N GLN A 29 -6.13 5.68 -8.37
CA GLN A 29 -7.22 6.65 -8.21
C GLN A 29 -8.37 6.14 -7.32
N ILE A 30 -8.55 4.82 -7.20
CA ILE A 30 -9.61 4.19 -6.40
C ILE A 30 -9.21 4.05 -4.94
N GLY A 31 -7.94 4.29 -4.60
CA GLY A 31 -7.42 4.13 -3.26
C GLY A 31 -5.96 3.73 -3.19
N THR A 32 -5.47 3.67 -1.95
CA THR A 32 -4.15 3.15 -1.61
C THR A 32 -4.30 1.86 -0.81
N ALA A 33 -3.44 0.89 -1.11
CA ALA A 33 -3.40 -0.36 -0.38
C ALA A 33 -1.96 -0.73 -0.02
N LYS A 34 -1.81 -1.47 1.07
CA LYS A 34 -0.55 -2.12 1.43
C LYS A 34 -0.83 -3.58 1.71
N ILE A 35 -0.14 -4.47 1.02
CA ILE A 35 -0.34 -5.91 1.11
C ILE A 35 1.01 -6.57 1.36
N ALA A 36 1.16 -7.29 2.47
CA ALA A 36 2.36 -8.09 2.70
C ALA A 36 2.36 -9.30 1.76
N LEU A 37 3.47 -9.56 1.09
CA LEU A 37 3.61 -10.78 0.29
C LEU A 37 3.68 -12.02 1.19
N GLN A 38 4.17 -11.88 2.43
CA GLN A 38 4.10 -12.94 3.43
C GLN A 38 2.64 -13.13 3.87
N GLY A 39 2.09 -14.31 3.63
CA GLY A 39 0.72 -14.65 4.01
C GLY A 39 -0.38 -13.90 3.24
N ALA A 40 -0.03 -13.16 2.19
CA ALA A 40 -0.96 -12.36 1.38
C ALA A 40 -1.86 -11.44 2.22
N GLN A 41 -1.32 -10.88 3.32
CA GLN A 41 -2.10 -10.12 4.28
C GLN A 41 -2.31 -8.68 3.83
N LEU A 42 -3.57 -8.23 3.80
CA LEU A 42 -3.90 -6.81 3.64
C LEU A 42 -3.54 -6.07 4.93
N LEU A 43 -2.53 -5.22 4.87
CA LEU A 43 -2.07 -4.41 6.00
C LEU A 43 -2.86 -3.11 6.12
N SER A 44 -3.21 -2.49 4.99
CA SER A 44 -4.04 -1.28 4.97
C SER A 44 -4.80 -1.17 3.66
N TRP A 45 -6.01 -0.63 3.73
CA TRP A 45 -6.79 -0.19 2.57
C TRP A 45 -7.40 1.18 2.89
N GLN A 46 -7.15 2.15 2.00
CA GLN A 46 -7.74 3.47 2.08
C GLN A 46 -8.34 3.82 0.71
N PRO A 47 -9.67 3.77 0.56
CA PRO A 47 -10.32 4.09 -0.71
C PRO A 47 -10.20 5.57 -1.06
N GLY A 48 -9.97 5.84 -2.35
CA GLY A 48 -9.88 7.16 -2.96
C GLY A 48 -11.29 7.71 -3.15
N GLY A 49 -11.82 8.34 -2.12
CA GLY A 49 -13.21 8.80 -2.10
C GLY A 49 -13.81 8.93 -0.71
N GLN A 50 -13.16 8.40 0.33
CA GLN A 50 -13.49 8.77 1.70
C GLN A 50 -12.96 10.19 1.98
N SER A 51 -13.71 11.17 1.49
CA SER A 51 -13.86 12.44 2.20
C SER A 51 -14.12 12.07 3.64
N LYS A 52 -13.26 12.50 4.56
CA LYS A 52 -13.54 12.39 6.00
C LYS A 52 -14.93 13.01 6.20
N THR A 53 -15.95 12.18 6.37
CA THR A 53 -17.23 12.66 6.88
C THR A 53 -16.92 13.07 8.30
N TYR A 54 -16.67 14.36 8.48
CA TYR A 54 -16.74 15.03 9.77
C TYR A 54 -18.11 14.69 10.34
N TYR A 55 -18.15 13.81 11.33
CA TYR A 55 -19.24 13.81 12.28
C TYR A 55 -18.99 15.01 13.19
N GLY A 56 -19.98 15.91 13.20
CA GLY A 56 -19.93 17.20 13.89
C GLY A 56 -19.90 17.11 15.41
#